data_AF-A0AA90Q1K0-F1
#
_entry.id   AF-A0AA90Q1K0-F1
#
_cell.length_a   1.000
_cell.length_b   1.000
_cell.length_c   1.000
_cell.angle_alpha   90.00
_cell.angle_beta   90.00
_cell.angle_gamma   90.00
#
_symmetry.space_group_name_H-M   'P 1'
#
loop_
_entity.id
_entity.type
_entity.pdbx_description
1 polymer ?
#
loop_
_entity_poly.entity_id
_entity_poly.type
_entity_poly.pdbx_seq_one_letter_code
_entity_poly.pdbx_strand_id
1 'polypeptide(L)'
;MRSFPSSLITRIPDDEKKPHRLDRIVAQSGRPVAQERLRRQPCLCRCCPAALRGLYLEQGSVEVQDPEQSGSLRLYPANHRNLILFGGFVDMIVNLWGGRWEFGEYFTDAEIAFLDANVFIFGHVKNSENSYTHLFFDREGRFGSVTYDQNNWNRMAPQVKAMLKGKLTGTGSLDALMSEQMDVVIDRLIDRDDEARLNID
;
A
#
# COMPACT_ATOMS: atom_id res chain seq x y z
N MET A 1 24.49 63.09 -20.57
CA MET A 1 24.59 62.65 -21.98
C MET A 1 25.57 61.48 -22.01
N ARG A 2 25.11 60.29 -22.44
CA ARG A 2 25.82 59.07 -22.90
C ARG A 2 27.21 58.72 -22.33
N SER A 3 27.38 57.48 -21.88
CA SER A 3 28.18 56.46 -22.59
C SER A 3 28.35 55.19 -21.74
N PHE A 4 27.90 54.05 -22.26
CA PHE A 4 28.42 52.73 -21.87
C PHE A 4 29.85 52.54 -22.42
N PRO A 5 30.62 51.59 -21.88
CA PRO A 5 31.20 50.61 -22.77
C PRO A 5 31.06 49.16 -22.28
N SER A 6 31.28 48.30 -23.26
CA SER A 6 31.02 46.86 -23.34
C SER A 6 32.10 45.98 -22.69
N SER A 7 31.71 44.72 -22.51
CA SER A 7 32.53 43.50 -22.43
C SER A 7 33.44 43.27 -21.22
N LEU A 8 33.07 42.29 -20.41
CA LEU A 8 33.94 41.14 -20.12
C LEU A 8 33.08 39.91 -19.80
N ILE A 9 33.02 39.02 -20.78
CA ILE A 9 32.53 37.66 -20.67
C ILE A 9 33.56 36.90 -19.85
N THR A 10 33.16 36.35 -18.69
CA THR A 10 33.87 35.24 -18.07
C THR A 10 32.86 34.14 -17.88
N ARG A 11 32.99 33.11 -18.73
CA ARG A 11 32.22 31.87 -18.67
C ARG A 11 32.52 31.18 -17.35
N ILE A 12 31.55 31.15 -16.45
CA ILE A 12 31.50 30.15 -15.39
C ILE A 12 30.82 28.94 -16.04
N PRO A 13 31.40 27.73 -16.00
CA PRO A 13 30.77 26.56 -16.58
C PRO A 13 29.43 26.30 -15.88
N ASP A 14 28.37 26.19 -16.68
CA ASP A 14 27.10 25.58 -16.34
C ASP A 14 27.38 24.15 -15.86
N ASP A 15 27.56 23.99 -14.56
CA ASP A 15 27.31 22.70 -13.94
C ASP A 15 25.80 22.63 -13.71
N GLU A 16 25.11 22.11 -14.72
CA GLU A 16 23.70 21.74 -14.68
C GLU A 16 23.45 20.81 -13.47
N LYS A 17 23.20 21.39 -12.31
CA LYS A 17 22.37 20.73 -11.30
C LYS A 17 20.96 20.68 -11.85
N LYS A 18 20.70 19.67 -12.69
CA LYS A 18 19.35 19.27 -13.09
C LYS A 18 18.50 19.16 -11.82
N PRO A 19 17.34 19.83 -11.75
CA PRO A 19 16.45 19.67 -10.61
C PRO A 19 16.00 18.22 -10.54
N HIS A 20 16.17 17.60 -9.37
CA HIS A 20 15.68 16.26 -9.05
C HIS A 20 14.18 16.19 -9.36
N ARG A 21 13.80 15.47 -10.42
CA ARG A 21 12.41 15.25 -10.81
C ARG A 21 11.79 14.14 -9.95
N LEU A 22 11.50 14.46 -8.69
CA LEU A 22 10.57 13.70 -7.83
C LEU A 22 9.09 13.98 -8.20
N ASP A 23 8.83 14.71 -9.28
CA ASP A 23 7.50 15.14 -9.76
C ASP A 23 6.52 14.01 -10.19
N ARG A 24 6.84 12.74 -9.93
CA ARG A 24 6.07 11.59 -10.44
C ARG A 24 5.24 10.84 -9.41
N ILE A 25 5.22 11.24 -8.14
CA ILE A 25 4.28 10.67 -7.17
C ILE A 25 2.91 11.30 -7.39
N VAL A 26 2.06 10.62 -8.16
CA VAL A 26 0.66 11.01 -8.32
C VAL A 26 -0.15 10.25 -7.28
N ALA A 27 -0.61 10.97 -6.25
CA ALA A 27 -1.62 10.47 -5.33
C ALA A 27 -3.00 10.90 -5.82
N GLN A 28 -3.93 9.94 -5.90
CA GLN A 28 -5.32 10.16 -6.23
C GLN A 28 -6.19 9.76 -5.04
N SER A 29 -7.07 10.66 -4.63
CA SER A 29 -8.08 10.40 -3.62
C SER A 29 -9.43 10.09 -4.27
N GLY A 30 -10.16 9.15 -3.69
CA GLY A 30 -11.55 8.86 -4.06
C GLY A 30 -12.53 9.94 -3.63
N ARG A 31 -13.82 9.72 -3.89
CA ARG A 31 -14.88 10.52 -3.26
C ARG A 31 -15.02 10.11 -1.78
N PRO A 32 -15.17 11.05 -0.85
CA PRO A 32 -15.50 10.78 0.55
C PRO A 32 -16.59 9.71 0.70
N VAL A 33 -16.38 8.76 1.61
CA VAL A 33 -17.38 7.73 1.88
C VAL A 33 -18.44 8.31 2.81
N ALA A 34 -19.69 8.38 2.33
CA ALA A 34 -20.81 8.83 3.16
C ALA A 34 -20.90 7.98 4.45
N GLN A 35 -21.07 8.65 5.60
CA GLN A 35 -21.13 8.01 6.92
C GLN A 35 -22.20 6.91 7.01
N GLU A 36 -23.32 7.07 6.30
CA GLU A 36 -24.40 6.08 6.14
C GLU A 36 -23.92 4.76 5.52
N ARG A 37 -22.91 4.79 4.64
CA ARG A 37 -22.37 3.61 3.96
C ARG A 37 -21.41 2.82 4.82
N LEU A 38 -20.57 3.50 5.62
CA LEU A 38 -19.78 2.85 6.67
C LEU A 38 -20.68 2.09 7.65
N ARG A 39 -21.84 2.67 7.98
CA ARG A 39 -22.85 2.04 8.86
C ARG A 39 -23.56 0.84 8.24
N ARG A 40 -23.65 0.75 6.90
CA ARG A 40 -24.29 -0.37 6.17
C ARG A 40 -23.40 -1.61 6.06
N GLN A 41 -22.18 -1.58 6.59
CA GLN A 41 -21.33 -2.76 6.73
C GLN A 41 -21.26 -3.17 8.22
N PRO A 42 -22.24 -3.97 8.70
CA PRO A 42 -22.45 -4.21 10.13
C PRO A 42 -21.30 -4.98 10.82
N CYS A 43 -20.52 -5.78 10.10
CA CYS A 43 -19.32 -6.44 10.63
C CYS A 43 -18.13 -5.48 10.81
N LEU A 44 -18.14 -4.32 10.15
CA LEU A 44 -16.98 -3.46 9.95
C LEU A 44 -17.04 -2.16 10.77
N CYS A 45 -18.23 -1.75 11.21
CA CYS A 45 -18.40 -0.48 11.92
C CYS A 45 -17.91 -0.49 13.38
N ARG A 46 -17.75 -1.68 14.01
CA ARG A 46 -17.23 -1.81 15.40
C ARG A 46 -15.73 -2.08 15.48
N CYS A 47 -15.14 -2.73 14.47
CA CYS A 47 -13.75 -3.17 14.50
C CYS A 47 -12.81 -2.25 13.70
N CYS A 48 -13.34 -1.38 12.82
CA CYS A 48 -12.52 -0.44 12.07
C CYS A 48 -11.85 0.59 13.00
N PRO A 49 -10.52 0.69 13.02
CA PRO A 49 -9.83 1.67 13.85
C PRO A 49 -10.21 3.10 13.46
N ALA A 50 -10.27 3.99 14.45
CA ALA A 50 -10.74 5.36 14.26
C ALA A 50 -9.94 6.14 13.20
N ALA A 51 -8.62 5.95 13.14
CA ALA A 51 -7.75 6.59 12.16
C ALA A 51 -8.10 6.19 10.72
N LEU A 52 -8.26 4.88 10.47
CA LEU A 52 -8.62 4.36 9.16
C LEU A 52 -10.03 4.82 8.73
N ARG A 53 -10.97 4.83 9.69
CA ARG A 53 -12.31 5.38 9.45
C ARG A 53 -12.28 6.86 9.08
N GLY A 54 -11.45 7.66 9.77
CA GLY A 54 -11.25 9.08 9.45
C GLY A 54 -10.75 9.26 8.03
N LEU A 55 -9.72 8.50 7.65
CA LEU A 55 -9.17 8.50 6.30
C LEU A 55 -10.23 8.19 5.24
N TYR A 56 -11.09 7.19 5.46
CA TYR A 56 -12.18 6.87 4.52
C TYR A 56 -13.29 7.93 4.49
N LEU A 57 -13.58 8.58 5.60
CA LEU A 57 -14.55 9.68 5.63
C LEU A 57 -14.04 10.90 4.87
N GLU A 58 -12.73 11.17 4.91
CA GLU A 58 -12.11 12.34 4.29
C GLU A 58 -11.74 12.11 2.83
N GLN A 59 -11.08 10.99 2.53
CA GLN A 59 -10.45 10.71 1.24
C GLN A 59 -11.19 9.61 0.46
N GLY A 60 -11.92 8.74 1.16
CA GLY A 60 -12.70 7.63 0.60
C GLY A 60 -11.92 6.47 -0.02
N SER A 61 -10.86 6.75 -0.76
CA SER A 61 -9.81 5.80 -1.13
C SER A 61 -8.52 6.56 -1.34
N VAL A 62 -7.41 5.86 -1.23
CA VAL A 62 -6.09 6.42 -1.51
C VAL A 62 -5.42 5.49 -2.50
N GLU A 63 -5.02 6.04 -3.64
CA GLU A 63 -4.24 5.35 -4.66
C GLU A 63 -3.01 6.20 -4.94
N VAL A 64 -1.84 5.59 -4.89
CA VAL A 64 -0.56 6.24 -5.23
C VAL A 64 0.05 5.44 -6.36
N GLN A 65 0.44 6.14 -7.43
CA GLN A 65 0.82 5.57 -8.74
C GLN A 65 -0.36 4.90 -9.47
N ASP A 66 -0.09 4.55 -10.73
CA ASP A 66 -0.96 3.71 -11.54
C ASP A 66 -1.13 2.32 -10.87
N PRO A 67 -2.37 1.87 -10.59
CA PRO A 67 -2.63 0.59 -9.93
C PRO A 67 -2.01 -0.62 -10.63
N GLU A 68 -1.83 -0.56 -11.95
CA GLU A 68 -1.22 -1.65 -12.71
C GLU A 68 0.29 -1.70 -12.56
N GLN A 69 0.93 -0.63 -12.08
CA GLN A 69 2.37 -0.56 -11.95
C GLN A 69 2.88 -1.17 -10.64
N SER A 70 4.04 -1.82 -10.73
CA SER A 70 4.81 -2.21 -9.55
C SER A 70 5.26 -0.95 -8.79
N GLY A 71 5.15 -0.99 -7.46
CA GLY A 71 5.33 0.18 -6.60
C GLY A 71 4.05 1.00 -6.39
N SER A 72 2.88 0.53 -6.82
CA SER A 72 1.61 1.20 -6.50
C SER A 72 1.14 0.87 -5.09
N LEU A 73 0.56 1.85 -4.41
CA LEU A 73 -0.09 1.69 -3.11
C LEU A 73 -1.59 1.95 -3.28
N ARG A 74 -2.40 1.03 -2.75
CA ARG A 74 -3.85 1.12 -2.84
C ARG A 74 -4.50 0.83 -1.49
N LEU A 75 -5.32 1.77 -1.04
CA LEU A 75 -6.31 1.55 0.02
C LEU A 75 -7.67 1.35 -0.62
N TYR A 76 -8.33 0.24 -0.28
CA TYR A 76 -9.50 -0.19 -1.04
C TYR A 76 -10.66 0.81 -0.94
N PRO A 77 -11.24 1.24 -2.08
CA PRO A 77 -12.39 2.14 -2.06
C PRO A 77 -13.65 1.41 -1.57
N ALA A 78 -14.57 2.17 -0.99
CA ALA A 78 -15.92 1.68 -0.66
C ALA A 78 -16.76 1.22 -1.85
N ASN A 79 -16.31 1.47 -3.08
CA ASN A 79 -17.07 1.28 -4.31
C ASN A 79 -16.29 0.57 -5.41
N HIS A 80 -15.40 -0.38 -5.08
CA HIS A 80 -14.90 -1.27 -6.12
C HIS A 80 -15.93 -2.37 -6.38
N ARG A 81 -16.29 -2.61 -7.66
CA ARG A 81 -17.34 -3.57 -8.03
C ARG A 81 -17.07 -5.01 -7.52
N ASN A 82 -15.83 -5.34 -7.19
CA ASN A 82 -15.40 -6.67 -6.75
C ASN A 82 -14.60 -6.68 -5.44
N LEU A 83 -14.29 -5.53 -4.84
CA LEU A 83 -13.53 -5.47 -3.57
C LEU A 83 -14.32 -4.69 -2.54
N ILE A 84 -14.48 -5.29 -1.37
CA ILE A 84 -15.02 -4.62 -0.18
C ILE A 84 -13.95 -3.72 0.44
N LEU A 85 -14.40 -2.68 1.16
CA LEU A 85 -13.55 -1.69 1.88
C LEU A 85 -12.39 -2.35 2.64
N PHE A 86 -12.69 -3.42 3.34
CA PHE A 86 -11.73 -4.33 3.96
C PHE A 86 -12.47 -5.63 4.29
N GLY A 87 -11.73 -6.74 4.34
CA GLY A 87 -12.28 -8.06 4.59
C GLY A 87 -11.33 -8.92 5.41
N GLY A 88 -11.76 -10.13 5.72
CA GLY A 88 -10.94 -11.12 6.42
C GLY A 88 -9.62 -11.37 5.69
N PHE A 89 -8.58 -11.65 6.45
CA PHE A 89 -7.22 -11.82 5.94
C PHE A 89 -7.08 -12.81 4.77
N VAL A 90 -7.52 -14.06 4.96
CA VAL A 90 -7.40 -15.12 3.95
C VAL A 90 -8.40 -14.87 2.83
N ASP A 91 -9.64 -14.51 3.17
CA ASP A 91 -10.69 -14.21 2.19
C ASP A 91 -10.25 -13.10 1.21
N MET A 92 -9.67 -12.01 1.71
CA MET A 92 -9.18 -10.92 0.86
C MET A 92 -8.00 -11.33 -0.02
N ILE A 93 -7.09 -12.16 0.49
CA ILE A 93 -6.00 -12.70 -0.33
C ILE A 93 -6.61 -13.57 -1.43
N VAL A 94 -7.43 -14.57 -1.10
CA VAL A 94 -8.07 -15.47 -2.07
C VAL A 94 -8.85 -14.70 -3.14
N ASN A 95 -9.61 -13.68 -2.76
CA ASN A 95 -10.40 -12.86 -3.67
C ASN A 95 -9.54 -12.03 -4.63
N LEU A 96 -8.42 -11.47 -4.16
CA LEU A 96 -7.53 -10.66 -5.01
C LEU A 96 -6.82 -11.49 -6.07
N TRP A 97 -6.54 -12.73 -5.72
CA TRP A 97 -5.50 -13.53 -6.36
C TRP A 97 -6.07 -14.74 -7.11
N GLY A 98 -7.34 -15.10 -6.89
CA GLY A 98 -8.05 -16.16 -7.60
C GLY A 98 -7.77 -17.57 -7.07
N GLY A 99 -8.26 -17.87 -5.87
CA GLY A 99 -8.11 -19.18 -5.21
C GLY A 99 -6.69 -19.41 -4.68
N ARG A 100 -6.51 -19.95 -3.48
CA ARG A 100 -5.16 -20.20 -2.92
C ARG A 100 -5.11 -21.51 -2.14
N TRP A 101 -4.60 -22.53 -2.83
CA TRP A 101 -4.55 -23.90 -2.33
C TRP A 101 -3.60 -24.04 -1.14
N GLU A 102 -2.58 -23.18 -1.04
CA GLU A 102 -1.61 -23.17 0.06
C GLU A 102 -2.32 -22.97 1.41
N PHE A 103 -3.36 -22.13 1.48
CA PHE A 103 -4.09 -21.96 2.74
C PHE A 103 -4.80 -23.26 3.15
N GLY A 104 -5.41 -23.97 2.21
CA GLY A 104 -6.06 -25.26 2.50
C GLY A 104 -5.09 -26.42 2.75
N GLU A 105 -3.86 -26.33 2.24
CA GLU A 105 -2.82 -27.33 2.50
C GLU A 105 -2.18 -27.14 3.88
N TYR A 106 -1.90 -25.90 4.30
CA TYR A 106 -1.09 -25.61 5.48
C TYR A 106 -1.87 -25.16 6.71
N PHE A 107 -3.15 -24.82 6.57
CA PHE A 107 -4.00 -24.36 7.67
C PHE A 107 -5.33 -25.09 7.69
N THR A 108 -5.84 -25.29 8.90
CA THR A 108 -7.18 -25.83 9.11
C THR A 108 -8.25 -24.77 8.86
N ASP A 109 -9.47 -25.18 8.54
CA ASP A 109 -10.62 -24.27 8.38
C ASP A 109 -10.85 -23.41 9.62
N ALA A 110 -10.57 -23.93 10.82
CA ALA A 110 -10.69 -23.20 12.07
C ALA A 110 -9.62 -22.09 12.21
N GLU A 111 -8.40 -22.34 11.76
CA GLU A 111 -7.32 -21.33 11.73
C GLU A 111 -7.62 -20.24 10.70
N ILE A 112 -8.11 -20.62 9.52
CA ILE A 112 -8.55 -19.68 8.47
C ILE A 112 -9.68 -18.80 9.00
N ALA A 113 -10.72 -19.41 9.58
CA ALA A 113 -11.84 -18.67 10.18
C ALA A 113 -11.39 -17.75 11.32
N PHE A 114 -10.40 -18.17 12.12
CA PHE A 114 -9.81 -17.33 13.15
C PHE A 114 -9.10 -16.12 12.54
N LEU A 115 -8.28 -16.29 11.50
CA LEU A 115 -7.59 -15.20 10.82
C LEU A 115 -8.59 -14.20 10.25
N ASP A 116 -9.60 -14.67 9.52
CA ASP A 116 -10.62 -13.82 8.90
C ASP A 116 -11.48 -13.07 9.92
N ALA A 117 -11.66 -13.61 11.13
CA ALA A 117 -12.42 -12.97 12.19
C ALA A 117 -11.61 -11.94 13.01
N ASN A 118 -10.28 -11.96 12.91
CA ASN A 118 -9.41 -11.16 13.80
C ASN A 118 -8.41 -10.25 13.07
N VAL A 119 -8.18 -10.46 11.78
CA VAL A 119 -7.27 -9.67 10.97
C VAL A 119 -7.96 -9.25 9.68
N PHE A 120 -7.89 -7.96 9.38
CA PHE A 120 -8.64 -7.35 8.29
C PHE A 120 -7.71 -6.60 7.34
N ILE A 121 -7.70 -7.01 6.06
CA ILE A 121 -6.90 -6.35 5.03
C ILE A 121 -7.67 -5.17 4.46
N PHE A 122 -7.05 -4.00 4.43
CA PHE A 122 -7.65 -2.74 3.95
C PHE A 122 -6.93 -2.12 2.76
N GLY A 123 -5.78 -2.66 2.36
CA GLY A 123 -5.03 -2.20 1.22
C GLY A 123 -3.87 -3.10 0.86
N HIS A 124 -3.10 -2.68 -0.14
CA HIS A 124 -1.85 -3.33 -0.52
C HIS A 124 -0.87 -2.37 -1.19
N VAL A 125 0.40 -2.76 -1.19
CA VAL A 125 1.42 -2.29 -2.13
C VAL A 125 1.66 -3.39 -3.16
N LYS A 126 1.53 -3.09 -4.46
CA LYS A 126 1.87 -4.02 -5.55
C LYS A 126 3.39 -4.05 -5.69
N ASN A 127 4.03 -5.18 -5.38
CA ASN A 127 5.48 -5.32 -5.50
C ASN A 127 5.90 -5.79 -6.89
N SER A 128 5.12 -6.71 -7.44
CA SER A 128 5.24 -7.22 -8.79
C SER A 128 3.91 -7.85 -9.18
N GLU A 129 3.80 -8.41 -10.38
CA GLU A 129 2.63 -9.22 -10.78
C GLU A 129 2.42 -10.44 -9.87
N ASN A 130 3.46 -10.91 -9.16
CA ASN A 130 3.40 -12.11 -8.35
C ASN A 130 3.49 -11.86 -6.85
N SER A 131 3.74 -10.62 -6.41
CA SER A 131 3.92 -10.31 -4.99
C SER A 131 3.29 -9.00 -4.58
N TYR A 132 2.47 -9.05 -3.53
CA TYR A 132 1.79 -7.89 -2.96
C TYR A 132 2.08 -7.86 -1.45
N THR A 133 2.36 -6.67 -0.93
CA THR A 133 2.41 -6.42 0.51
C THR A 133 1.02 -5.96 0.96
N HIS A 134 0.31 -6.82 1.67
CA HIS A 134 -1.03 -6.56 2.18
C HIS A 134 -0.97 -5.76 3.49
N LEU A 135 -1.77 -4.71 3.57
CA LEU A 135 -1.90 -3.85 4.74
C LEU A 135 -3.11 -4.29 5.55
N PHE A 136 -2.92 -4.51 6.84
CA PHE A 136 -3.96 -5.02 7.72
C PHE A 136 -4.05 -4.24 9.03
N PHE A 137 -5.21 -4.39 9.68
CA PHE A 137 -5.35 -4.12 11.11
C PHE A 137 -5.94 -5.34 11.81
N ASP A 138 -5.65 -5.50 13.09
CA ASP A 138 -6.24 -6.55 13.91
C ASP A 138 -7.43 -6.05 14.72
N ARG A 139 -8.08 -6.98 15.43
CA ARG A 139 -9.23 -6.68 16.29
C ARG A 139 -8.90 -5.74 17.47
N GLU A 140 -7.63 -5.62 17.85
CA GLU A 140 -7.16 -4.68 18.87
C GLU A 140 -6.87 -3.29 18.29
N GLY A 141 -6.96 -3.13 16.96
CA GLY A 141 -6.70 -1.88 16.24
C GLY A 141 -5.23 -1.62 15.97
N ARG A 142 -4.37 -2.64 16.10
CA ARG A 142 -2.97 -2.58 15.70
C ARG A 142 -2.85 -2.75 14.20
N PHE A 143 -1.97 -1.97 13.58
CA PHE A 143 -1.74 -1.98 12.15
C PHE A 143 -0.49 -2.78 11.82
N GLY A 144 -0.43 -3.35 10.63
CA GLY A 144 0.75 -4.04 10.13
C GLY A 144 0.67 -4.37 8.66
N SER A 145 1.69 -5.04 8.17
CA SER A 145 1.76 -5.51 6.80
C SER A 145 2.34 -6.92 6.72
N VAL A 146 1.93 -7.67 5.70
CA VAL A 146 2.49 -8.97 5.36
C VAL A 146 2.67 -9.05 3.84
N THR A 147 3.76 -9.67 3.41
CA THR A 147 3.99 -9.88 1.97
C THR A 147 3.54 -11.28 1.58
N TYR A 148 2.63 -11.35 0.61
CA TYR A 148 2.33 -12.57 -0.11
C TYR A 148 3.10 -12.55 -1.44
N ASP A 149 3.80 -13.64 -1.74
CA ASP A 149 4.52 -13.87 -2.98
C ASP A 149 4.12 -15.26 -3.49
N GLN A 150 3.46 -15.31 -4.64
CA GLN A 150 2.99 -16.56 -5.26
C GLN A 150 4.13 -17.56 -5.48
N ASN A 151 5.34 -17.07 -5.71
CA ASN A 151 6.50 -17.92 -5.96
C ASN A 151 7.24 -18.31 -4.67
N ASN A 152 6.86 -17.76 -3.52
CA ASN A 152 7.60 -17.94 -2.28
C ASN A 152 6.73 -17.94 -1.02
N TRP A 153 5.84 -18.93 -0.93
CA TRP A 153 5.02 -19.17 0.25
C TRP A 153 5.80 -19.28 1.57
N ASN A 154 7.02 -19.84 1.51
CA ASN A 154 7.86 -20.08 2.69
C ASN A 154 8.22 -18.79 3.45
N ARG A 155 8.15 -17.63 2.80
CA ARG A 155 8.33 -16.33 3.46
C ARG A 155 7.09 -15.87 4.24
N MET A 156 5.90 -16.21 3.77
CA MET A 156 4.65 -15.80 4.38
C MET A 156 4.19 -16.75 5.48
N ALA A 157 4.33 -18.07 5.28
CA ALA A 157 3.80 -19.07 6.21
C ALA A 157 4.24 -18.87 7.68
N PRO A 158 5.51 -18.53 8.00
CA PRO A 158 5.91 -18.26 9.37
C PRO A 158 5.20 -17.03 9.98
N GLN A 159 4.93 -16.01 9.16
CA GLN A 159 4.25 -14.79 9.60
C GLN A 159 2.78 -15.11 9.93
N VAL A 160 2.08 -15.82 9.05
CA VAL A 160 0.67 -16.23 9.30
C VAL A 160 0.57 -17.12 10.54
N LYS A 161 1.52 -18.05 10.74
CA LYS A 161 1.60 -18.86 11.97
C LYS A 161 1.87 -18.04 13.23
N ALA A 162 2.59 -16.92 13.11
CA ALA A 162 2.79 -15.99 14.23
C ALA A 162 1.51 -15.21 14.53
N MET A 163 0.76 -14.79 13.50
CA MET A 163 -0.53 -14.10 13.63
C MET A 163 -1.57 -14.96 14.36
N LEU A 164 -1.63 -16.26 14.07
CA LEU A 164 -2.46 -17.22 14.81
C LEU A 164 -2.14 -17.27 16.31
N LYS A 165 -0.90 -16.93 16.69
CA LYS A 165 -0.43 -16.88 18.09
C LYS A 165 -0.56 -15.48 18.70
N GLY A 166 -1.25 -14.55 18.03
CA GLY A 166 -1.39 -13.15 18.46
C GLY A 166 -0.10 -12.33 18.35
N LYS A 167 0.93 -12.86 17.68
CA LYS A 167 2.19 -12.15 17.45
C LYS A 167 2.10 -11.44 16.11
N LEU A 168 1.57 -10.23 16.12
CA LEU A 168 1.52 -9.40 14.92
C LEU A 168 2.83 -8.61 14.77
N THR A 169 3.34 -8.62 13.54
CA THR A 169 4.39 -7.73 13.07
C THR A 169 3.72 -6.41 12.66
N GLY A 170 3.52 -5.53 13.63
CA GLY A 170 2.76 -4.30 13.41
C GLY A 170 3.43 -3.07 13.97
N THR A 171 3.54 -2.03 13.16
CA THR A 171 3.77 -0.67 13.63
C THR A 171 2.46 -0.21 14.29
N GLY A 172 2.48 0.10 15.58
CA GLY A 172 1.27 0.23 16.40
C GLY A 172 0.25 1.31 15.98
N SER A 173 0.42 2.00 14.85
CA SER A 173 -0.48 3.04 14.34
C SER A 173 -0.54 3.06 12.80
N LEU A 174 -1.63 3.60 12.27
CA LEU A 174 -1.83 3.78 10.83
C LEU A 174 -0.74 4.68 10.22
N ASP A 175 -0.40 5.79 10.86
CA ASP A 175 0.57 6.77 10.32
C ASP A 175 1.96 6.15 10.15
N ALA A 176 2.42 5.38 11.15
CA ALA A 176 3.69 4.68 11.07
C ALA A 176 3.71 3.65 9.93
N LEU A 177 2.62 2.89 9.76
CA LEU A 177 2.48 1.95 8.66
C LEU A 177 2.50 2.69 7.31
N MET A 178 1.72 3.75 7.16
CA MET A 178 1.64 4.51 5.91
C MET A 178 2.97 5.16 5.56
N SER A 179 3.72 5.66 6.54
CA SER A 179 5.07 6.19 6.35
C SER A 179 6.01 5.11 5.82
N GLU A 180 6.06 3.95 6.47
CA GLU A 180 6.89 2.81 6.05
C GLU A 180 6.55 2.37 4.61
N GLN A 181 5.26 2.27 4.27
CA GLN A 181 4.87 1.89 2.92
C GLN A 181 5.18 2.98 1.89
N MET A 182 5.13 4.25 2.26
CA MET A 182 5.50 5.34 1.36
C MET A 182 6.98 5.32 1.05
N ASP A 183 7.84 5.03 2.03
CA ASP A 183 9.28 4.88 1.83
C ASP A 183 9.56 3.75 0.82
N VAL A 184 8.89 2.61 0.95
CA VAL A 184 9.00 1.50 -0.03
C VAL A 184 8.56 1.93 -1.44
N VAL A 185 7.47 2.70 -1.56
CA VAL A 185 7.00 3.21 -2.85
C VAL A 185 8.03 4.18 -3.45
N ILE A 186 8.61 5.07 -2.64
CA ILE A 186 9.62 6.03 -3.06
C ILE A 186 10.88 5.31 -3.57
N ASP A 187 11.41 4.36 -2.80
CA ASP A 187 12.61 3.61 -3.16
C ASP A 187 12.45 2.91 -4.52
N ARG A 188 11.29 2.28 -4.77
CA ARG A 188 11.01 1.65 -6.07
C ARG A 188 10.93 2.62 -7.23
N LEU A 189 10.45 3.83 -6.99
CA LEU A 189 10.40 4.86 -8.02
C LEU A 189 11.81 5.33 -8.39
N ILE A 190 12.71 5.39 -7.40
CA ILE A 190 14.12 5.70 -7.60
C ILE A 190 14.79 4.58 -8.42
N ASP A 191 14.66 3.33 -7.99
CA ASP A 191 15.24 2.16 -8.68
C ASP A 191 14.82 2.11 -10.16
N ARG A 192 13.53 2.35 -10.44
CA ARG A 192 13.01 2.37 -11.81
C ARG A 192 13.55 3.53 -12.63
N ASP A 193 13.71 4.71 -12.04
CA ASP A 193 14.29 5.86 -12.76
C ASP A 193 15.77 5.60 -13.10
N ASP A 194 16.50 4.93 -12.20
CA ASP A 194 17.88 4.51 -12.42
C ASP A 194 17.98 3.41 -13.49
N GLU A 195 17.14 2.38 -13.45
CA GLU A 195 17.06 1.36 -14.52
C GLU A 195 16.71 1.96 -15.88
N ALA A 196 15.77 2.92 -15.92
CA ALA A 196 15.40 3.61 -17.15
C ALA A 196 16.56 4.43 -17.72
N ARG A 197 17.42 5.00 -16.86
CA ARG A 197 18.63 5.72 -17.29
C ARG A 197 19.72 4.78 -17.81
N LEU A 198 19.85 3.59 -17.23
CA LEU A 198 20.84 2.59 -17.62
C LEU A 198 20.47 1.84 -18.92
N ASN A 199 19.19 1.80 -19.29
CA ASN A 199 18.71 1.15 -20.51
C ASN A 199 18.57 2.10 -21.71
N ILE A 200 19.02 3.35 -21.57
CA ILE A 200 19.17 4.30 -22.67
C ILE A 200 20.67 4.33 -23.04
N ASP A 201 21.13 3.25 -23.67
CA ASP A 201 22.40 3.16 -24.41
C ASP A 201 22.22 2.23 -25.61
#